data_AF-A0A1G0F7X9-F1
#
_entry.id   AF-A0A1G0F7X9-F1
#
_cell.length_a   1.000
_cell.length_b   1.000
_cell.length_c   1.000
_cell.angle_alpha   90.00
_cell.angle_beta   90.00
_cell.angle_gamma   90.00
#
_symmetry.space_group_name_H-M   'P 1'
#
loop_
_entity.id
_entity.type
_entity.pdbx_description
1 polymer ?
#
loop_
_entity_poly.entity_id
_entity_poly.type
_entity_poly.pdbx_seq_one_letter_code
_entity_poly.pdbx_strand_id
1 'polypeptide(L)' 'MRYGHDQGRALVKPDPVTRPLRVLSAAEQAKVAENRAAVHEHLPEMLPFIKKLHEAGLIDGWRSVVKVELFKEGKDHGNT' A
#
# COMPACT_ATOMS: atom_id res chain seq x y z
N MET A 1 7.69 43.58 9.52
CA MET A 1 7.89 42.12 9.57
C MET A 1 7.46 41.55 8.22
N ARG A 2 8.39 41.08 7.39
CA ARG A 2 8.12 40.50 6.06
C ARG A 2 8.25 38.99 6.19
N TYR A 3 7.13 38.28 6.19
CA TYR A 3 7.14 36.82 6.11
C TYR A 3 7.42 36.41 4.66
N GLY A 4 8.50 35.67 4.46
CA GLY A 4 8.94 35.18 3.16
C GLY A 4 7.95 34.16 2.60
N HIS A 5 7.66 34.29 1.31
CA HIS A 5 6.95 33.30 0.52
C HIS A 5 7.73 31.97 0.56
N ASP A 6 7.17 30.99 1.25
CA ASP A 6 7.58 29.60 1.20
C ASP A 6 7.41 29.11 -0.25
N GLN A 7 8.53 28.76 -0.88
CA GLN A 7 8.57 28.41 -2.29
C GLN A 7 7.93 27.04 -2.50
N GLY A 8 7.02 26.98 -3.46
CA GLY A 8 6.33 25.76 -3.87
C GLY A 8 7.31 24.63 -4.15
N ARG A 9 7.35 23.66 -3.23
CA ARG A 9 8.07 22.41 -3.42
C ARG A 9 7.32 21.62 -4.50
N ALA A 10 7.79 21.73 -5.73
CA ALA A 10 7.32 20.88 -6.82
C ALA A 10 7.48 19.42 -6.38
N LEU A 11 6.36 18.71 -6.27
CA LEU A 11 6.36 17.27 -6.04
C LEU A 11 7.01 16.62 -7.25
N VAL A 12 8.30 16.30 -7.15
CA VAL A 12 8.98 15.44 -8.10
C VAL A 12 8.23 14.11 -8.08
N LYS A 13 7.50 13.82 -9.16
CA LYS A 13 6.91 12.49 -9.34
C LYS A 13 8.07 11.52 -9.44
N PRO A 14 8.23 10.57 -8.52
CA PRO A 14 9.30 9.58 -8.66
C PRO A 14 9.07 8.84 -9.97
N ASP A 15 10.12 8.69 -10.78
CA ASP A 15 10.08 7.81 -11.93
C ASP A 15 9.66 6.41 -11.45
N PRO A 16 8.79 5.70 -12.20
CA PRO A 16 8.41 4.35 -11.83
C PRO A 16 9.69 3.52 -11.74
N VAL A 17 9.92 2.92 -10.57
CA VAL A 17 11.12 2.13 -10.29
C VAL A 17 11.12 0.93 -11.25
N THR A 18 11.83 1.04 -12.36
CA THR A 18 12.05 -0.05 -13.33
C THR A 18 13.11 -1.03 -12.81
N ARG A 19 13.08 -1.33 -11.52
CA ARG A 19 13.87 -2.43 -10.96
C ARG A 19 13.20 -3.72 -11.44
N PRO A 20 13.95 -4.68 -12.00
CA PRO A 20 13.39 -5.99 -12.30
C PRO A 20 12.84 -6.61 -11.02
N LEU A 21 11.53 -6.86 -11.01
CA LEU A 21 10.86 -7.45 -9.86
C LEU A 21 11.16 -8.94 -9.81
N ARG A 22 11.48 -9.45 -8.61
CA ARG A 22 11.66 -10.89 -8.41
C ARG A 22 10.38 -11.63 -8.80
N VAL A 23 10.54 -12.79 -9.43
CA VAL A 23 9.44 -13.73 -9.66
C VAL A 23 8.93 -14.22 -8.30
N LEU A 24 7.61 -14.25 -8.13
CA LEU A 24 6.97 -14.82 -6.95
C LEU A 24 6.89 -16.34 -7.10
N SER A 25 7.21 -17.05 -6.03
CA SER A 25 6.91 -18.49 -5.93
C SER A 25 5.40 -18.74 -5.94
N ALA A 26 4.98 -20.00 -6.19
CA ALA A 26 3.56 -20.36 -6.20
C ALA A 26 2.86 -20.05 -4.86
N ALA A 27 3.54 -20.29 -3.73
CA ALA A 27 3.01 -19.98 -2.40
C ALA A 27 2.80 -18.47 -2.20
N GLU A 28 3.72 -17.65 -2.70
CA GLU A 28 3.59 -16.19 -2.60
C GLU A 28 2.48 -15.65 -3.51
N GLN A 29 2.31 -16.21 -4.70
CA GLN A 29 1.20 -15.86 -5.58
C GLN A 29 -0.15 -16.19 -4.95
N ALA A 30 -0.27 -17.38 -4.33
CA ALA A 30 -1.44 -17.77 -3.57
C ALA A 30 -1.71 -16.78 -2.43
N LYS A 31 -0.66 -16.38 -1.69
CA LYS A 31 -0.83 -15.44 -0.59
C LYS A 31 -1.27 -14.05 -1.04
N VAL A 32 -0.74 -13.57 -2.16
CA VAL A 32 -1.16 -12.31 -2.77
C VAL A 32 -2.63 -12.38 -3.19
N ALA A 33 -3.08 -13.50 -3.75
CA ALA A 33 -4.48 -13.70 -4.12
C ALA A 33 -5.41 -13.73 -2.88
N GLU A 34 -5.01 -14.44 -1.81
CA GLU A 34 -5.74 -14.46 -0.53
C GLU A 34 -5.87 -13.05 0.07
N ASN A 35 -4.76 -12.33 0.20
CA ASN A 35 -4.73 -10.98 0.77
C ASN A 35 -5.58 -10.03 -0.07
N ARG A 36 -5.50 -10.13 -1.41
CA ARG A 36 -6.32 -9.34 -2.31
C ARG A 36 -7.82 -9.64 -2.12
N ALA A 37 -8.20 -10.91 -2.02
CA ALA A 37 -9.59 -11.30 -1.78
C ALA A 37 -10.10 -10.75 -0.44
N ALA A 38 -9.32 -10.92 0.64
CA ALA A 38 -9.68 -10.42 1.97
C ALA A 38 -9.87 -8.90 2.00
N VAL A 39 -9.01 -8.14 1.32
CA VAL A 39 -9.18 -6.68 1.20
C VAL A 39 -10.42 -6.33 0.38
N HIS A 40 -10.65 -7.02 -0.74
CA HIS A 40 -11.85 -6.77 -1.55
C HIS A 40 -13.16 -7.04 -0.80
N GLU A 41 -13.18 -8.08 0.05
CA GLU A 41 -14.38 -8.49 0.78
C GLU A 41 -14.61 -7.65 2.05
N HIS A 42 -13.56 -7.38 2.83
CA HIS A 42 -13.70 -6.81 4.16
C HIS A 42 -13.21 -5.37 4.30
N LEU A 43 -12.35 -4.90 3.39
CA LEU A 43 -11.73 -3.57 3.43
C LEU A 43 -11.77 -2.87 2.05
N PRO A 44 -12.94 -2.78 1.38
CA PRO A 44 -13.04 -2.24 0.03
C PRO A 44 -12.53 -0.80 -0.09
N GLU A 45 -12.57 -0.01 0.98
CA GLU A 45 -12.03 1.35 1.06
C GLU A 45 -10.50 1.42 0.96
N MET A 46 -9.79 0.32 1.20
CA MET A 46 -8.33 0.25 1.05
C MET A 46 -7.91 0.08 -0.42
N LEU A 47 -8.80 -0.37 -1.31
CA LEU A 47 -8.50 -0.54 -2.74
C LEU A 47 -7.98 0.73 -3.42
N PRO A 48 -8.64 1.91 -3.31
CA PRO A 48 -8.11 3.14 -3.89
C PRO A 48 -6.80 3.58 -3.23
N PHE A 49 -6.58 3.29 -1.95
CA PHE A 49 -5.33 3.62 -1.26
C PHE A 49 -4.16 2.80 -1.79
N ILE A 50 -4.30 1.47 -1.87
CA ILE A 50 -3.29 0.56 -2.43
C ILE A 50 -2.97 0.94 -3.87
N LYS A 51 -4.00 1.26 -4.67
CA LYS A 51 -3.82 1.73 -6.05
C LYS A 51 -2.97 3.01 -6.11
N LYS A 52 -3.28 4.02 -5.29
CA LYS A 52 -2.52 5.27 -5.23
C LYS A 52 -1.06 5.05 -4.81
N LEU A 53 -0.80 4.15 -3.88
CA LEU A 53 0.58 3.82 -3.47
C LEU A 53 1.36 3.18 -4.61
N HIS A 54 0.74 2.27 -5.37
CA HIS A 54 1.36 1.65 -6.54
C HIS A 54 1.62 2.68 -7.66
N GLU A 55 0.64 3.55 -7.94
CA GLU A 55 0.79 4.63 -8.92
C GLU A 55 1.85 5.65 -8.52
N ALA A 56 2.05 5.88 -7.22
CA ALA A 56 3.11 6.72 -6.68
C ALA A 56 4.48 6.03 -6.63
N GLY A 57 4.59 4.76 -7.06
CA GLY A 57 5.84 3.99 -7.01
C GLY A 57 6.32 3.65 -5.60
N LEU A 58 5.43 3.74 -4.60
CA LEU A 58 5.75 3.48 -3.19
C LEU A 58 5.67 1.99 -2.84
N ILE A 59 4.91 1.22 -3.62
CA ILE A 59 4.78 -0.24 -3.48
C ILE A 59 4.76 -0.90 -4.85
N ASP A 60 5.13 -2.18 -4.90
CA ASP A 60 5.13 -3.01 -6.12
C ASP A 60 3.76 -3.68 -6.38
N GLY A 61 2.70 -2.98 -5.97
CA GLY A 61 1.32 -3.44 -6.02
C GLY A 61 1.00 -4.46 -4.94
N TRP A 62 0.12 -5.42 -5.27
CA TRP A 62 -0.38 -6.40 -4.30
C TRP A 62 0.68 -7.30 -3.67
N ARG A 63 1.84 -7.47 -4.32
CA ARG A 63 2.96 -8.25 -3.76
C ARG A 63 3.56 -7.61 -2.49
N SER A 64 3.38 -6.31 -2.31
CA SER A 64 3.82 -5.59 -1.11
C SER A 64 2.83 -5.71 0.05
N VAL A 65 1.64 -6.27 -0.18
CA VAL A 65 0.66 -6.56 0.86
C VAL A 65 0.97 -7.93 1.47
N VAL A 66 1.72 -7.93 2.56
CA VAL A 66 2.24 -9.16 3.18
C VAL A 66 1.21 -9.86 4.06
N LYS A 67 0.39 -9.09 4.79
CA LYS A 67 -0.55 -9.61 5.79
C LYS A 67 -1.83 -8.79 5.83
N VAL A 68 -2.97 -9.48 5.90
CA VAL A 68 -4.29 -8.90 6.14
C VAL A 68 -4.89 -9.64 7.32
N GLU A 69 -5.13 -8.93 8.42
CA GLU A 69 -5.72 -9.48 9.64
C GLU A 69 -7.05 -8.80 9.92
N LEU A 70 -8.08 -9.62 10.08
CA LEU A 70 -9.39 -9.18 10.52
C LEU A 70 -9.45 -9.35 12.03
N PHE A 71 -9.59 -8.25 12.75
CA PHE A 71 -9.79 -8.29 14.20
C PHE A 71 -11.24 -8.69 14.49
N LYS A 72 -11.42 -9.59 15.45
CA LYS A 72 -12.73 -9.80 16.07
C LYS A 72 -12.93 -8.71 17.11
N GLU A 73 -14.17 -8.25 17.24
CA GLU A 73 -14.58 -7.25 18.23
C GLU A 73 -13.98 -7.59 19.61
N GLY A 74 -13.17 -6.67 20.16
CA GLY A 74 -12.49 -6.84 21.46
C GLY A 74 -11.01 -7.27 21.41
N LYS A 75 -10.41 -7.44 20.24
CA LYS A 75 -8.95 -7.61 20.05
C LYS A 75 -8.38 -6.53 19.16
N ASP A 76 -8.55 -5.28 19.57
CA ASP A 76 -7.96 -4.14 18.89
C ASP A 76 -6.59 -3.85 19.50
N HIS A 77 -5.55 -3.69 18.67
CA HIS A 77 -4.16 -3.42 19.11
C HIS A 77 -3.94 -1.96 19.56
N GLY A 78 -4.93 -1.36 20.23
CA GLY A 78 -5.00 0.07 20.51
C GLY A 78 -5.26 0.45 21.96
N ASN A 79 -5.17 -0.47 22.93
CA ASN A 79 -5.26 -0.14 24.35
C ASN A 79 -4.02 -0.67 25.10
N THR A 80 -2.97 0.15 25.17
CA THR A 80 -1.88 0.03 26.14
C THR A 80 -1.57 1.43 26.66
#